data_AF-A0A563D321-F1
#
_entry.id   AF-A0A563D321-F1
#
_cell.length_a   1.000
_cell.length_b   1.000
_cell.length_c   1.000
_cell.angle_alpha   90.00
_cell.angle_beta   90.00
_cell.angle_gamma   90.00
#
_symmetry.space_group_name_H-M   'P 1'
#
loop_
_entity.id
_entity.type
_entity.pdbx_description
1 polymer ?
#
loop_
_entity_poly.entity_id
_entity_poly.type
_entity_poly.pdbx_seq_one_letter_code
_entity_poly.pdbx_strand_id
1 'polypeptide(L)'
;MLENNLKNLIKNYQPNQAASDVVQRTKIVLLVGISGAGKDTVKRRLLEDNEFADIVSYTTRQPRQNAGVLETPGVDYHFIDEAAVVNML
;
A
#
# COMPACT_ATOMS: atom_id res chain seq x y z
N MET A 1 -8.43 14.64 -20.09
CA MET A 1 -7.00 14.98 -20.23
C MET A 1 -6.17 14.44 -19.06
N LEU A 2 -6.59 14.62 -17.81
CA LEU A 2 -5.92 14.04 -16.62
C LEU A 2 -5.76 12.52 -16.66
N GLU A 3 -6.81 11.76 -17.02
CA GLU A 3 -6.72 10.29 -17.10
C GLU A 3 -5.66 9.79 -18.10
N ASN A 4 -5.49 10.47 -19.23
CA ASN A 4 -4.49 10.10 -20.23
C ASN A 4 -3.07 10.42 -19.74
N ASN A 5 -2.91 11.48 -18.95
CA ASN A 5 -1.65 11.81 -18.29
C ASN A 5 -1.30 10.74 -17.25
N LEU A 6 -2.22 10.41 -16.33
CA LEU A 6 -1.99 9.42 -15.30
C LEU A 6 -1.66 8.03 -15.87
N LYS A 7 -2.37 7.58 -16.91
CA LYS A 7 -2.04 6.32 -17.61
C LYS A 7 -0.61 6.32 -18.17
N ASN A 8 -0.16 7.45 -18.72
CA ASN A 8 1.20 7.58 -19.24
C ASN A 8 2.24 7.60 -18.12
N LEU A 9 1.98 8.27 -17.00
CA LEU A 9 2.88 8.26 -15.83
C LEU A 9 3.03 6.84 -15.29
N ILE A 10 1.92 6.13 -15.06
CA ILE A 10 1.95 4.73 -14.59
C ILE A 10 2.73 3.83 -15.55
N LYS A 11 2.50 3.97 -16.87
CA LYS A 11 3.17 3.13 -17.87
C LYS A 11 4.69 3.33 -17.88
N ASN A 12 5.14 4.54 -17.58
CA ASN A 12 6.55 4.92 -17.67
C ASN A 12 7.22 5.03 -16.29
N TYR A 13 6.50 4.78 -15.21
CA TYR A 13 7.01 4.88 -13.85
C TYR A 13 8.22 3.94 -13.68
N GLN A 14 9.31 4.51 -13.18
CA GLN A 14 10.51 3.78 -12.78
C GLN A 14 10.81 4.17 -11.33
N PRO A 15 10.74 3.23 -10.37
CA PRO A 15 11.15 3.52 -9.01
C PRO A 15 12.61 3.96 -8.99
N ASN A 16 12.95 4.89 -8.10
CA ASN A 16 14.35 5.26 -7.92
C ASN A 16 15.18 4.05 -7.46
N GLN A 17 16.49 4.10 -7.71
CA GLN A 17 17.37 2.97 -7.43
C GLN A 17 17.35 2.57 -5.94
N ALA A 18 17.31 3.55 -5.03
CA ALA A 18 17.27 3.29 -3.59
C ALA A 18 16.03 2.47 -3.17
N ALA A 19 14.85 2.78 -3.74
CA ALA A 19 13.63 2.03 -3.49
C ALA A 19 13.72 0.60 -4.07
N SER A 20 14.24 0.47 -5.29
CA SER A 20 14.48 -0.84 -5.92
C SER A 20 15.42 -1.70 -5.09
N ASP A 21 16.51 -1.12 -4.58
CA ASP A 21 17.49 -1.81 -3.74
C ASP A 21 16.90 -2.27 -2.40
N VAL A 22 15.98 -1.49 -1.81
CA VAL A 22 15.25 -1.87 -0.59
C VAL A 22 14.41 -3.11 -0.87
N VAL A 23 13.64 -3.09 -1.95
CA VAL A 23 12.77 -4.23 -2.30
C VAL A 23 13.59 -5.48 -2.58
N GLN A 24 14.68 -5.37 -3.34
CA GLN A 24 15.51 -6.52 -3.73
C GLN A 24 16.22 -7.19 -2.54
N ARG A 25 16.64 -6.43 -1.53
CA ARG A 25 17.29 -7.00 -0.33
C ARG A 25 16.31 -7.51 0.72
N THR A 26 15.03 -7.17 0.61
CA THR A 26 14.02 -7.49 1.62
C THR A 26 13.35 -8.82 1.29
N LYS A 27 13.26 -9.71 2.29
CA LYS A 27 12.44 -10.92 2.16
C LYS A 27 10.97 -10.54 2.32
N ILE A 28 10.18 -10.77 1.28
CA ILE A 28 8.77 -10.37 1.26
C ILE A 28 7.87 -11.58 1.46
N VAL A 29 6.93 -11.48 2.39
CA VAL A 29 5.81 -12.42 2.53
C VAL A 29 4.58 -11.80 1.91
N LEU A 30 3.97 -12.50 0.95
CA LEU A 30 2.76 -12.05 0.27
C LEU A 30 1.57 -12.95 0.62
N LEU A 31 0.55 -12.37 1.26
CA LEU A 31 -0.70 -13.07 1.58
C LEU A 31 -1.73 -12.81 0.48
N VAL A 32 -2.10 -13.85 -0.26
CA VAL A 32 -3.04 -13.76 -1.40
C VAL A 32 -4.28 -14.60 -1.12
N GLY A 33 -5.45 -14.08 -1.49
CA GLY A 33 -6.73 -14.75 -1.29
C GLY A 33 -7.92 -13.79 -1.44
N ILE A 34 -9.10 -14.34 -1.64
CA ILE A 34 -10.35 -13.56 -1.79
C ILE A 34 -10.70 -12.75 -0.53
N SER A 35 -11.66 -11.83 -0.65
CA SER A 35 -12.24 -11.16 0.53
C SER A 35 -12.83 -12.20 1.49
N GLY A 36 -12.66 -12.01 2.81
CA GLY A 36 -13.09 -12.96 3.82
C GLY A 36 -12.17 -14.17 4.05
N ALA A 37 -11.09 -14.33 3.27
CA ALA A 37 -10.16 -15.46 3.43
C ALA A 37 -9.26 -15.41 4.69
N GLY A 38 -9.46 -14.43 5.59
CA GLY A 38 -8.69 -14.32 6.83
C GLY A 38 -7.28 -13.73 6.70
N LYS A 39 -6.92 -13.11 5.57
CA LYS A 39 -5.60 -12.50 5.33
C LYS A 39 -5.21 -11.50 6.41
N ASP A 40 -6.12 -10.61 6.79
CA ASP A 40 -5.85 -9.57 7.80
C ASP A 40 -5.61 -10.20 9.19
N THR A 41 -6.31 -11.29 9.50
CA THR A 41 -6.09 -12.05 10.73
C THR A 41 -4.70 -12.67 10.77
N VAL A 42 -4.26 -13.28 9.66
CA VAL A 42 -2.91 -13.87 9.55
C VAL A 42 -1.85 -12.77 9.65
N LYS A 43 -2.01 -11.67 8.91
CA LYS A 43 -1.12 -10.50 8.95
C LYS A 43 -0.96 -9.97 10.38
N ARG A 44 -2.07 -9.73 11.09
CA ARG A 44 -2.03 -9.25 12.48
C ARG A 44 -1.25 -10.19 13.39
N ARG A 45 -1.41 -11.51 13.21
CA ARG A 45 -0.70 -12.50 14.03
C ARG A 45 0.80 -12.55 13.72
N LEU A 46 1.19 -12.37 12.46
CA LEU A 46 2.60 -12.26 12.04
C LEU A 46 3.27 -11.02 12.62
N LEU A 47 2.56 -9.88 12.64
CA LEU A 47 3.08 -8.62 13.18
C LEU A 47 3.23 -8.59 14.72
N GLU A 48 2.79 -9.63 15.43
CA GLU A 48 3.12 -9.80 16.85
C GLU A 48 4.60 -10.22 17.04
N ASP A 49 5.23 -10.76 15.99
CA ASP A 49 6.64 -11.06 15.93
C ASP A 49 7.41 -9.85 15.37
N ASN A 50 8.51 -9.49 16.03
CA ASN A 50 9.33 -8.33 15.67
C ASN A 50 10.17 -8.54 14.41
N GLU A 51 10.21 -9.75 13.85
CA GLU A 51 10.81 -10.03 12.55
C GLU A 51 9.94 -9.57 11.38
N PHE A 52 8.64 -9.32 11.61
CA PHE A 52 7.71 -8.85 10.57
C PHE A 52 7.41 -7.36 10.71
N ALA A 53 7.49 -6.67 9.58
CA ALA A 53 7.02 -5.30 9.43
C ALA A 53 5.97 -5.23 8.34
N ASP A 54 4.99 -4.34 8.54
CA ASP A 54 3.95 -4.10 7.56
C ASP A 54 4.41 -3.12 6.49
N ILE A 55 3.91 -3.31 5.26
CA ILE A 55 4.08 -2.36 4.16
C ILE A 55 2.75 -1.63 3.99
N VAL A 56 2.68 -0.42 4.56
CA VAL A 56 1.50 0.45 4.46
C VAL A 56 1.41 1.00 3.03
N SER A 57 0.30 0.72 2.35
CA SER A 57 0.08 1.10 0.96
C SER A 57 -0.55 2.50 0.84
N TYR A 58 -0.46 3.11 -0.33
CA TYR A 58 -1.13 4.37 -0.66
C TYR A 58 -2.52 4.11 -1.28
N THR A 59 -3.48 5.00 -1.04
CA THR A 59 -4.80 4.93 -1.69
C THR A 59 -5.41 6.33 -1.88
N THR A 60 -6.19 6.49 -2.95
CA THR A 60 -7.00 7.69 -3.21
C THR A 60 -8.41 7.59 -2.64
N ARG A 61 -8.80 6.42 -2.14
CA ARG A 61 -10.08 6.21 -1.45
C ARG A 61 -10.07 6.98 -0.13
N GLN A 62 -11.19 7.57 0.26
CA GLN A 62 -11.34 8.14 1.60
C GLN A 62 -11.30 7.06 2.70
N PRO A 63 -10.76 7.35 3.89
CA PRO A 63 -10.84 6.44 5.04
C PRO A 63 -12.28 6.00 5.30
N ARG A 64 -12.49 4.71 5.61
CA ARG A 64 -13.82 4.18 5.95
C ARG A 64 -13.87 3.61 7.35
N GLN A 65 -15.08 3.42 7.86
CA GLN A 65 -15.29 2.64 9.07
C GLN A 65 -15.17 1.14 8.76
N ASN A 66 -14.35 0.45 9.55
CA ASN A 66 -14.18 -0.99 9.56
C ASN A 66 -14.50 -1.51 10.96
N ALA A 67 -15.53 -2.35 11.08
CA ALA A 67 -16.03 -2.85 12.38
C ALA A 67 -16.27 -1.75 13.43
N GLY A 68 -16.75 -0.57 13.00
CA GLY A 68 -17.02 0.57 13.88
C GLY A 68 -15.80 1.44 14.21
N VAL A 69 -14.61 1.07 13.75
CA VAL A 69 -13.37 1.84 13.92
C VAL A 69 -13.01 2.52 12.60
N LEU A 70 -12.71 3.81 12.62
CA LEU A 70 -12.25 4.54 11.43
C LEU A 70 -10.82 4.13 11.09
N GLU A 71 -10.54 3.86 9.81
CA GLU A 71 -9.17 3.62 9.34
C GLU A 71 -8.25 4.80 9.71
N THR A 72 -7.03 4.48 10.14
CA THR A 72 -6.04 5.44 10.63
C THR A 72 -4.97 5.73 9.56
N PRO A 73 -4.74 7.00 9.20
CA PRO A 73 -3.69 7.38 8.26
C PRO A 73 -2.30 6.93 8.72
N GLY A 74 -1.55 6.30 7.81
CA GLY A 74 -0.21 5.76 8.09
C GLY A 74 -0.20 4.42 8.83
N VAL A 75 -1.38 3.88 9.17
CA VAL A 75 -1.52 2.52 9.73
C VAL A 75 -2.21 1.62 8.72
N ASP A 76 -3.42 1.99 8.30
CA ASP A 76 -4.17 1.20 7.31
C ASP A 76 -3.70 1.52 5.89
N TYR A 77 -3.65 2.81 5.57
CA TYR A 77 -3.15 3.33 4.30
C TYR A 77 -2.55 4.73 4.50
N HIS A 78 -1.67 5.11 3.58
CA HIS A 78 -1.40 6.52 3.30
C HIS A 78 -2.50 7.04 2.36
N PHE A 79 -3.48 7.73 2.96
CA PHE A 79 -4.59 8.34 2.23
C PHE A 79 -4.12 9.63 1.55
N ILE A 80 -4.16 9.66 0.23
CA ILE A 80 -3.70 10.78 -0.61
C ILE A 80 -4.77 11.15 -1.65
N ASP A 81 -4.62 12.28 -2.32
CA ASP A 81 -5.46 12.64 -3.46
C ASP A 81 -4.78 12.31 -4.81
N GLU A 82 -5.52 12.49 -5.90
CA GLU A 82 -4.99 12.23 -7.25
C GLU A 82 -3.82 13.17 -7.61
N ALA A 83 -3.81 14.40 -7.08
CA ALA A 83 -2.73 15.34 -7.33
C ALA A 83 -1.42 14.85 -6.68
N ALA A 84 -1.49 14.30 -5.47
CA ALA A 84 -0.35 13.68 -4.80
C ALA A 84 0.16 12.44 -5.56
N VAL A 85 -0.74 11.61 -6.12
CA VAL A 85 -0.33 10.47 -6.95
C VAL A 85 0.51 10.93 -8.15
N VAL A 86 0.09 12.00 -8.83
CA VAL A 86 0.83 12.55 -9.99
C VAL A 86 2.23 13.02 -9.60
N ASN A 87 2.43 13.53 -8.38
CA ASN A 87 3.76 13.95 -7.91
C ASN A 87 4.66 12.78 -7.48
N MET A 88 4.09 11.58 -7.28
CA MET A 88 4.80 10.38 -6.84
C MET A 88 5.21 9.45 -8.00
N LEU A 89 4.60 9.61 -9.17
CA LEU A 89 4.83 8.80 -10.38
C LEU A 89 5.71 9.53 -11.40
#